data_AF-A0A0B5HZA6-F1
#
_entry.id   AF-A0A0B5HZA6-F1
#
_cell.length_a   1.000
_cell.length_b   1.000
_cell.length_c   1.000
_cell.angle_alpha   90.00
_cell.angle_beta   90.00
_cell.angle_gamma   90.00
#
_symmetry.space_group_name_H-M   'P 1'
#
loop_
_entity.id
_entity.type
_entity.pdbx_description
1 polymer ?
#
loop_
_entity_poly.entity_id
_entity_poly.type
_entity_poly.pdbx_seq_one_letter_code
_entity_poly.pdbx_strand_id
1 'polypeptide(L)'
;MAEFKGYMVRRKVVHFLLGIAFVIFINSGIINYKQDLILILLCGLILAFIASWYIKVRRPKHLINLLALFDKPEDLASFPAKGAVFYILGVLMSVSLFDKDIASASIMILTIGDPAAHVIGNYYGKTKTVINEKKLLEGTLAGTLAGAVAAMFFVPLPIAFFGSAFGMMAEAVEVEVFNLDDNFFIPFVSGLVMSLISLLI
;
A
#
# COMPACT_ATOMS: atom_id res chain seq x y z
N MET A 1 -2.80 -23.24 -8.55
CA MET A 1 -3.65 -22.02 -8.55
C MET A 1 -4.20 -21.64 -7.17
N ALA A 2 -4.61 -22.58 -6.31
CA ALA A 2 -5.13 -22.26 -4.97
C ALA A 2 -4.09 -21.66 -4.00
N GLU A 3 -2.85 -22.20 -3.97
CA GLU A 3 -1.76 -21.64 -3.13
C GLU A 3 -1.36 -20.22 -3.54
N PHE A 4 -1.38 -19.92 -4.85
CA PHE A 4 -1.06 -18.60 -5.40
C PHE A 4 -2.10 -17.51 -5.02
N LYS A 5 -3.35 -17.88 -4.74
CA LYS A 5 -4.32 -16.92 -4.19
C LYS A 5 -4.14 -16.71 -2.68
N GLY A 6 -3.57 -17.70 -1.98
CA GLY A 6 -3.44 -17.69 -0.52
C GLY A 6 -2.49 -16.60 -0.01
N TYR A 7 -1.30 -16.47 -0.59
CA TYR A 7 -0.31 -15.49 -0.12
C TYR A 7 -0.83 -14.05 -0.24
N MET A 8 -1.52 -13.78 -1.33
CA MET A 8 -2.05 -12.47 -1.68
C MET A 8 -3.15 -12.01 -0.72
N VAL A 9 -4.07 -12.92 -0.33
CA VAL A 9 -5.08 -12.64 0.69
C VAL A 9 -4.41 -12.38 2.04
N ARG A 10 -3.46 -13.22 2.45
CA ARG A 10 -2.73 -13.06 3.72
C ARG A 10 -1.99 -11.73 3.78
N ARG A 11 -1.28 -11.36 2.70
CA ARG A 11 -0.59 -10.08 2.56
C ARG A 11 -1.54 -8.90 2.73
N LYS A 12 -2.66 -8.89 2.00
CA LYS A 12 -3.66 -7.82 2.08
C LYS A 12 -4.32 -7.74 3.46
N VAL A 13 -4.53 -8.86 4.15
CA VAL A 13 -5.02 -8.86 5.55
C VAL A 13 -4.00 -8.23 6.50
N VAL A 14 -2.71 -8.57 6.37
CA VAL A 14 -1.66 -7.94 7.18
C VAL A 14 -1.59 -6.44 6.91
N HIS A 15 -1.61 -6.02 5.64
CA HIS A 15 -1.60 -4.60 5.28
C HIS A 15 -2.86 -3.87 5.77
N PHE A 16 -4.02 -4.54 5.75
CA PHE A 16 -5.26 -3.98 6.29
C PHE A 16 -5.13 -3.74 7.80
N LEU A 17 -4.71 -4.75 8.56
CA LEU A 17 -4.56 -4.65 10.02
C LEU A 17 -3.52 -3.61 10.42
N LEU A 18 -2.36 -3.60 9.75
CA LEU A 18 -1.31 -2.61 9.99
C LEU A 18 -1.76 -1.20 9.63
N GLY A 19 -2.47 -1.03 8.51
CA GLY A 19 -2.96 0.27 8.06
C GLY A 19 -3.93 0.88 9.06
N ILE A 20 -4.89 0.09 9.53
CA ILE A 20 -5.80 0.50 10.60
C ILE A 20 -5.04 0.82 11.88
N ALA A 21 -4.07 -0.01 12.29
CA ALA A 21 -3.26 0.24 13.49
C ALA A 21 -2.46 1.54 13.40
N PHE A 22 -1.84 1.84 12.25
CA PHE A 22 -1.11 3.09 12.03
C PHE A 22 -2.03 4.30 12.03
N VAL A 23 -3.20 4.22 11.40
CA VAL A 23 -4.17 5.32 11.39
C VAL A 23 -4.72 5.59 12.80
N ILE A 24 -4.99 4.54 13.59
CA ILE A 24 -5.35 4.69 15.01
C ILE A 24 -4.20 5.36 15.77
N PHE A 25 -2.96 4.91 15.57
CA PHE A 25 -1.80 5.49 16.23
C PHE A 25 -1.64 6.98 15.93
N ILE A 26 -1.76 7.37 14.66
CA ILE A 26 -1.70 8.77 14.19
C ILE A 26 -2.80 9.63 14.85
N ASN A 27 -4.00 9.06 15.05
CA ASN A 27 -5.18 9.79 15.54
C ASN A 27 -5.47 9.59 17.04
N SER A 28 -4.62 8.88 17.78
CA SER A 28 -4.81 8.54 19.20
C SER A 28 -4.63 9.72 20.17
N GLY A 29 -4.11 10.86 19.71
CA GLY A 29 -3.84 12.03 20.55
C GLY A 29 -2.53 11.94 21.35
N ILE A 30 -1.66 10.96 21.07
CA ILE A 30 -0.33 10.87 21.68
C ILE A 30 0.51 12.10 21.30
N ILE A 31 1.02 12.80 22.31
CA ILE A 31 1.92 13.95 22.16
C ILE A 31 3.22 13.41 21.57
N ASN A 32 3.49 13.72 20.29
CA ASN A 32 4.61 13.25 19.45
C ASN A 32 4.40 11.99 18.58
N TYR A 33 3.15 11.62 18.28
CA TYR A 33 2.84 10.48 17.37
C TYR A 33 3.69 10.45 16.09
N LYS A 34 3.98 11.60 15.46
CA LYS A 34 4.76 11.66 14.22
C LYS A 34 6.20 11.20 14.43
N GLN A 35 6.86 11.65 15.48
CA GLN A 35 8.25 11.26 15.78
C GLN A 35 8.33 9.79 16.18
N ASP A 36 7.43 9.35 17.06
CA ASP A 36 7.39 7.95 17.53
C ASP A 36 7.11 6.99 16.37
N LEU A 37 6.13 7.31 15.52
CA LEU A 37 5.78 6.48 14.38
C LEU A 37 6.90 6.44 13.34
N ILE A 38 7.54 7.58 13.03
CA ILE A 38 8.69 7.62 12.13
C ILE A 38 9.82 6.74 12.67
N LEU A 39 10.13 6.81 13.97
CA LEU A 39 11.16 5.98 14.59
C LEU A 39 10.81 4.49 14.48
N ILE A 40 9.58 4.11 14.81
CA ILE A 40 9.08 2.73 14.69
C ILE A 40 9.22 2.22 13.25
N LEU A 41 8.80 3.03 12.26
CA LEU A 41 8.86 2.68 10.85
C LEU A 41 10.31 2.58 10.35
N LEU A 42 11.21 3.47 10.77
CA LEU A 42 12.64 3.40 10.42
C LEU A 42 13.30 2.15 11.02
N CYS A 43 13.04 1.84 12.29
CA CYS A 43 13.52 0.60 12.91
C CYS A 43 12.97 -0.63 12.18
N GLY A 44 11.67 -0.65 11.89
CA GLY A 44 11.02 -1.72 11.13
C GLY A 44 11.61 -1.89 9.73
N LEU A 45 11.91 -0.78 9.04
CA LEU A 45 12.52 -0.78 7.72
C LEU A 45 13.94 -1.36 7.75
N ILE A 46 14.77 -0.92 8.70
CA ILE A 46 16.12 -1.46 8.89
C ILE A 46 16.07 -2.96 9.17
N LEU A 47 15.19 -3.40 10.07
CA LEU A 47 15.00 -4.81 10.39
C LEU A 47 14.53 -5.61 9.15
N ALA A 48 13.60 -5.06 8.36
CA ALA A 48 13.13 -5.69 7.12
C ALA A 48 14.26 -5.87 6.10
N PHE A 49 15.12 -4.85 5.92
CA PHE A 49 16.30 -4.96 5.05
C PHE A 49 17.31 -5.99 5.54
N ILE A 50 17.61 -6.01 6.84
CA ILE A 50 18.53 -7.01 7.43
C ILE A 50 17.97 -8.42 7.25
N ALA A 51 16.67 -8.62 7.55
CA ALA A 51 16.00 -9.90 7.38
C ALA A 51 15.99 -10.34 5.91
N SER A 52 15.67 -9.42 5.00
CA SER A 52 15.70 -9.66 3.55
C SER A 52 17.07 -10.12 3.08
N TRP A 53 18.13 -9.39 3.45
CA TRP A 53 19.51 -9.73 3.12
C TRP A 53 19.92 -11.08 3.71
N TYR A 54 19.62 -11.32 4.98
CA TYR A 54 19.93 -12.58 5.65
C TYR A 54 19.25 -13.77 4.95
N ILE A 55 17.95 -13.64 4.62
CA ILE A 55 17.20 -14.72 3.96
C ILE A 55 17.72 -14.95 2.54
N LYS A 56 18.05 -13.88 1.81
CA LYS A 56 18.61 -13.98 0.45
C LYS A 56 19.95 -14.72 0.44
N VAL A 57 20.84 -14.43 1.39
CA VAL A 57 22.20 -14.98 1.46
C VAL A 57 22.23 -16.37 2.08
N ARG A 58 21.55 -16.57 3.23
CA ARG A 58 21.64 -17.83 4.00
C ARG A 58 20.60 -18.86 3.60
N ARG A 59 19.55 -18.45 2.88
CA ARG A 59 18.44 -19.30 2.44
C ARG A 59 17.89 -20.27 3.50
N PRO A 60 17.61 -19.82 4.74
CA PRO A 60 17.07 -20.68 5.78
C PRO A 60 15.66 -21.15 5.41
N LYS A 61 15.47 -22.48 5.28
CA LYS A 61 14.22 -23.08 4.78
C LYS A 61 12.98 -22.62 5.56
N HIS A 62 13.06 -22.54 6.89
CA HIS A 62 11.93 -22.14 7.72
C HIS A 62 11.46 -20.70 7.46
N LEU A 63 12.38 -19.74 7.30
CA LEU A 63 12.02 -18.35 7.03
C LEU A 63 11.54 -18.16 5.58
N ILE A 64 12.11 -18.90 4.62
CA ILE A 64 11.61 -18.90 3.24
C ILE A 64 10.18 -19.42 3.20
N ASN A 65 9.90 -20.55 3.87
CA ASN A 65 8.56 -21.12 3.91
C ASN A 65 7.56 -20.19 4.59
N LEU A 66 7.99 -19.46 5.64
CA LEU A 66 7.19 -18.44 6.29
C LEU A 66 6.92 -17.25 5.37
N LEU A 67 7.94 -16.69 4.72
CA LEU A 67 7.77 -15.57 3.78
C LEU A 67 6.95 -15.95 2.55
N ALA A 68 7.04 -17.20 2.08
CA ALA A 68 6.23 -17.70 0.97
C ALA A 68 4.72 -17.67 1.26
N LEU A 69 4.32 -17.52 2.54
CA LEU A 69 2.93 -17.29 2.91
C LEU A 69 2.44 -15.88 2.62
N PHE A 70 3.32 -14.93 2.29
CA PHE A 70 2.99 -13.51 2.11
C PHE A 70 3.59 -12.88 0.85
N ASP A 71 4.76 -13.34 0.40
CA ASP A 71 5.49 -12.79 -0.75
C ASP A 71 5.17 -13.51 -2.07
N LYS A 72 5.38 -12.79 -3.17
CA LYS A 72 5.35 -13.36 -4.51
C LYS A 72 6.52 -14.34 -4.67
N PRO A 73 6.33 -15.50 -5.33
CA PRO A 73 7.42 -16.47 -5.53
C PRO A 73 8.65 -15.89 -6.26
N GLU A 74 8.44 -14.96 -7.20
CA GLU A 74 9.52 -14.27 -7.92
C GLU A 74 10.36 -13.37 -7.01
N ASP A 75 9.74 -12.76 -6.00
CA ASP A 75 10.40 -11.87 -5.04
C ASP A 75 11.22 -12.68 -4.03
N LEU A 76 10.78 -13.88 -3.62
CA LEU A 76 11.52 -14.73 -2.67
C LEU A 76 12.95 -15.07 -3.13
N ALA A 77 13.20 -15.13 -4.43
CA ALA A 77 14.52 -15.40 -4.96
C ALA A 77 15.39 -14.15 -5.11
N SER A 78 14.78 -13.02 -5.46
CA SER A 78 15.45 -11.78 -5.87
C SER A 78 15.55 -10.76 -4.74
N PHE A 79 14.43 -10.52 -4.05
CA PHE A 79 14.26 -9.58 -2.94
C PHE A 79 13.22 -10.12 -1.94
N PRO A 80 13.60 -10.99 -1.00
CA PRO A 80 12.70 -11.47 0.05
C PRO A 80 12.15 -10.30 0.89
N ALA A 81 10.92 -10.39 1.35
CA ALA A 81 10.18 -9.36 2.10
C ALA A 81 9.96 -8.04 1.34
N LYS A 82 10.06 -8.04 0.00
CA LYS A 82 9.90 -6.84 -0.84
C LYS A 82 8.59 -6.09 -0.56
N GLY A 83 7.46 -6.80 -0.49
CA GLY A 83 6.16 -6.18 -0.23
C GLY A 83 6.11 -5.46 1.13
N ALA A 84 6.67 -6.08 2.17
CA ALA A 84 6.75 -5.47 3.50
C ALA A 84 7.66 -4.23 3.52
N VAL A 85 8.80 -4.28 2.84
CA VAL A 85 9.71 -3.13 2.71
C VAL A 85 9.00 -1.95 2.05
N PHE A 86 8.33 -2.17 0.91
CA PHE A 86 7.64 -1.10 0.19
C PHE A 86 6.41 -0.59 0.91
N TYR A 87 5.69 -1.45 1.63
CA TYR A 87 4.59 -1.04 2.49
C TYR A 87 5.07 -0.10 3.60
N ILE A 88 6.13 -0.48 4.34
CA ILE A 88 6.72 0.38 5.39
C ILE A 88 7.21 1.71 4.78
N LEU A 89 7.86 1.67 3.62
CA LEU A 89 8.30 2.88 2.92
C LEU A 89 7.12 3.79 2.53
N GLY A 90 6.02 3.24 2.02
CA GLY A 90 4.83 4.01 1.66
C GLY A 90 4.19 4.72 2.84
N VAL A 91 4.06 4.01 3.98
CA VAL A 91 3.56 4.60 5.23
C VAL A 91 4.53 5.65 5.77
N LEU A 92 5.84 5.34 5.80
CA LEU A 92 6.88 6.26 6.27
C LEU A 92 6.89 7.56 5.48
N MET A 93 6.81 7.48 4.14
CA MET A 93 6.72 8.66 3.29
C MET A 93 5.45 9.46 3.57
N SER A 94 4.31 8.77 3.72
CA SER A 94 3.04 9.44 4.00
C SER A 94 3.10 10.27 5.28
N VAL A 95 3.59 9.68 6.36
CA VAL A 95 3.70 10.34 7.67
C VAL A 95 4.77 11.43 7.66
N SER A 96 5.87 11.23 6.94
CA SER A 96 6.98 12.18 6.88
C SER A 96 6.61 13.44 6.10
N LEU A 97 6.03 13.26 4.91
CA LEU A 97 5.83 14.32 3.92
C LEU A 97 4.50 15.06 4.07
N PHE A 98 3.45 14.40 4.53
CA PHE A 98 2.10 14.98 4.53
C PHE A 98 1.62 15.32 5.94
N ASP A 99 0.63 16.21 6.00
CA ASP A 99 -0.09 16.53 7.23
C ASP A 99 -0.92 15.33 7.70
N LYS A 100 -1.23 15.33 9.00
CA LYS A 100 -1.88 14.22 9.71
C LYS A 100 -3.07 13.60 8.96
N ASP A 101 -3.96 14.45 8.45
CA ASP A 101 -5.21 14.02 7.82
C ASP A 101 -4.95 13.43 6.42
N ILE A 102 -4.06 14.04 5.65
CA ILE A 102 -3.66 13.54 4.32
C ILE A 102 -2.86 12.25 4.45
N ALA A 103 -1.95 12.15 5.41
CA ALA A 103 -1.21 10.93 5.70
C ALA A 103 -2.15 9.79 6.12
N SER A 104 -3.15 10.08 6.96
CA SER A 104 -4.17 9.08 7.34
C SER A 104 -5.00 8.66 6.13
N ALA A 105 -5.45 9.62 5.31
CA ALA A 105 -6.22 9.35 4.11
C ALA A 105 -5.44 8.49 3.09
N SER A 106 -4.17 8.78 2.83
CA SER A 106 -3.36 8.05 1.85
C SER A 106 -3.10 6.61 2.30
N ILE A 107 -2.84 6.41 3.60
CA ILE A 107 -2.73 5.07 4.20
C ILE A 107 -4.05 4.32 4.07
N MET A 108 -5.20 4.98 4.31
CA MET A 108 -6.51 4.35 4.19
C MET A 108 -6.88 3.98 2.75
N ILE A 109 -6.47 4.78 1.76
CA ILE A 109 -6.62 4.46 0.34
C ILE A 109 -5.85 3.17 0.01
N LEU A 110 -4.61 3.02 0.49
CA LEU A 110 -3.88 1.76 0.35
C LEU A 110 -4.56 0.61 1.10
N THR A 111 -5.03 0.87 2.33
CA THR A 111 -5.59 -0.14 3.24
C THR A 111 -6.90 -0.72 2.73
N ILE A 112 -7.76 0.08 2.11
CA ILE A 112 -9.11 -0.32 1.69
C ILE A 112 -9.26 -0.33 0.16
N GLY A 113 -8.73 0.68 -0.52
CA GLY A 113 -8.83 0.83 -1.97
C GLY A 113 -8.13 -0.29 -2.74
N ASP A 114 -6.87 -0.61 -2.42
CA ASP A 114 -6.12 -1.68 -3.12
C ASP A 114 -6.77 -3.07 -2.94
N PRO A 115 -7.18 -3.50 -1.73
CA PRO A 115 -7.94 -4.74 -1.58
C PRO A 115 -9.26 -4.74 -2.38
N ALA A 116 -10.02 -3.64 -2.38
CA ALA A 116 -11.26 -3.54 -3.14
C ALA A 116 -11.02 -3.64 -4.65
N ALA A 117 -10.02 -2.90 -5.18
CA ALA A 117 -9.66 -2.97 -6.59
C ALA A 117 -9.30 -4.38 -7.02
N HIS A 118 -8.51 -5.05 -6.19
CA HIS A 118 -8.05 -6.39 -6.47
C HIS A 118 -9.17 -7.43 -6.40
N VAL A 119 -10.06 -7.35 -5.39
CA VAL A 119 -11.19 -8.28 -5.27
C VAL A 119 -12.16 -8.07 -6.44
N ILE A 120 -12.60 -6.84 -6.69
CA ILE A 120 -13.57 -6.58 -7.76
C ILE A 120 -12.97 -6.84 -9.13
N GLY A 121 -11.73 -6.42 -9.38
CA GLY A 121 -11.02 -6.70 -10.62
C GLY A 121 -10.96 -8.20 -10.91
N ASN A 122 -10.61 -9.04 -9.94
CA ASN A 122 -10.49 -10.49 -10.18
C ASN A 122 -11.82 -11.24 -10.34
N TYR A 123 -12.88 -10.82 -9.64
CA TYR A 123 -14.17 -11.54 -9.68
C TYR A 123 -15.13 -11.00 -10.73
N TYR A 124 -15.08 -9.69 -11.02
CA TYR A 124 -16.06 -9.01 -11.86
C TYR A 124 -15.44 -8.23 -13.02
N GLY A 125 -14.11 -8.06 -13.05
CA GLY A 125 -13.44 -7.29 -14.09
C GLY A 125 -13.49 -7.96 -15.45
N LYS A 126 -13.74 -7.16 -16.48
CA LYS A 126 -13.89 -7.60 -17.88
C LYS A 126 -13.14 -6.68 -18.83
N THR A 127 -13.09 -5.39 -18.49
CA THR A 127 -12.53 -4.36 -19.35
C THR A 127 -11.08 -4.10 -18.97
N LYS A 128 -10.14 -4.44 -19.85
CA LYS A 128 -8.73 -4.10 -19.68
C LYS A 128 -8.52 -2.59 -19.69
N THR A 129 -7.62 -2.10 -18.85
CA THR A 129 -7.19 -0.69 -18.94
C THR A 129 -6.26 -0.48 -20.13
N VAL A 130 -6.26 0.74 -20.70
CA VAL A 130 -5.39 1.11 -21.83
C VAL A 130 -3.91 1.13 -21.42
N ILE A 131 -3.64 1.37 -20.14
CA ILE A 131 -2.30 1.50 -19.57
C ILE A 131 -1.71 0.12 -19.27
N ASN A 132 -2.52 -0.82 -18.79
CA ASN A 132 -2.05 -2.13 -18.38
C ASN A 132 -3.11 -3.21 -18.58
N GLU A 133 -2.81 -4.17 -19.45
CA GLU A 133 -3.72 -5.26 -19.77
C GLU A 133 -4.00 -6.22 -18.60
N LYS A 134 -3.15 -6.22 -17.56
CA LYS A 134 -3.35 -7.02 -16.35
C LYS A 134 -4.27 -6.32 -15.34
N LYS A 135 -4.53 -5.01 -15.51
CA LYS A 135 -5.44 -4.24 -14.67
C LYS A 135 -6.77 -4.05 -15.38
N LEU A 136 -7.83 -4.18 -14.61
CA LEU A 136 -9.21 -4.15 -15.09
C LEU A 136 -9.88 -2.88 -14.58
N LEU A 137 -10.58 -2.18 -15.47
CA LEU A 137 -11.21 -0.90 -15.22
C LEU A 137 -12.20 -0.98 -14.05
N GLU A 138 -12.94 -2.08 -13.94
CA GLU A 138 -13.89 -2.30 -12.86
C GLU A 138 -13.18 -2.40 -11.50
N GLY A 139 -11.98 -2.99 -11.47
CA GLY A 139 -11.13 -3.00 -10.28
C GLY A 139 -10.67 -1.59 -9.91
N THR A 140 -10.10 -0.85 -10.86
CA THR A 140 -9.66 0.54 -10.62
C THR A 140 -10.81 1.41 -10.09
N LEU A 141 -11.99 1.34 -10.71
CA LEU A 141 -13.17 2.10 -10.26
C LEU A 141 -13.61 1.69 -8.85
N ALA A 142 -13.65 0.39 -8.55
CA ALA A 142 -14.00 -0.08 -7.21
C ALA A 142 -12.99 0.38 -6.15
N GLY A 143 -11.69 0.32 -6.45
CA GLY A 143 -10.64 0.82 -5.58
C GLY A 143 -10.72 2.32 -5.36
N THR A 144 -10.99 3.09 -6.41
CA THR A 144 -11.19 4.54 -6.32
C THR A 144 -12.38 4.88 -5.42
N LEU A 145 -13.52 4.21 -5.58
CA LEU A 145 -14.70 4.49 -4.77
C LEU A 145 -14.50 4.06 -3.31
N ALA A 146 -13.98 2.85 -3.08
CA ALA A 146 -13.73 2.34 -1.73
C ALA A 146 -12.65 3.15 -1.00
N GLY A 147 -11.57 3.50 -1.70
CA GLY A 147 -10.50 4.34 -1.17
C GLY A 147 -10.97 5.77 -0.89
N ALA A 148 -11.79 6.37 -1.76
CA ALA A 148 -12.38 7.68 -1.51
C ALA A 148 -13.27 7.66 -0.27
N VAL A 149 -14.15 6.67 -0.11
CA VAL A 149 -14.98 6.51 1.09
C VAL A 149 -14.12 6.37 2.35
N ALA A 150 -13.02 5.62 2.28
CA ALA A 150 -12.08 5.46 3.39
C ALA A 150 -11.32 6.77 3.74
N ALA A 151 -10.95 7.55 2.71
CA ALA A 151 -10.26 8.82 2.88
C ALA A 151 -11.17 9.96 3.38
N MET A 152 -12.47 9.90 3.08
CA MET A 152 -13.45 10.92 3.50
C MET A 152 -13.57 11.10 5.01
N PHE A 153 -13.10 10.14 5.81
CA PHE A 153 -13.00 10.28 7.26
C PHE A 153 -11.97 11.33 7.70
N PHE A 154 -11.05 11.73 6.81
CA PHE A 154 -9.95 12.63 7.13
C PHE A 154 -9.93 13.88 6.24
N VAL A 155 -10.36 13.76 4.97
CA VAL A 155 -10.31 14.86 4.00
C VAL A 155 -11.64 15.05 3.26
N PRO A 156 -11.97 16.26 2.77
CA PRO A 156 -13.18 16.51 1.98
C PRO A 156 -13.30 15.60 0.74
N LEU A 157 -14.54 15.31 0.33
CA LEU A 157 -14.85 14.40 -0.79
C LEU A 157 -14.05 14.69 -2.08
N PRO A 158 -13.91 15.94 -2.58
CA PRO A 158 -13.14 16.18 -3.80
C PRO A 158 -11.68 15.74 -3.66
N ILE A 159 -11.05 16.05 -2.53
CA ILE A 159 -9.66 15.68 -2.22
C ILE A 159 -9.55 14.16 -2.13
N ALA A 160 -10.45 13.51 -1.38
CA ALA A 160 -10.48 12.06 -1.21
C ALA A 160 -10.66 11.32 -2.54
N PHE A 161 -11.59 11.79 -3.39
CA PHE A 161 -11.88 11.18 -4.68
C PHE A 161 -10.69 11.27 -5.63
N PHE A 162 -10.13 12.47 -5.82
CA PHE A 162 -8.99 12.64 -6.72
C PHE A 162 -7.73 11.96 -6.17
N GLY A 163 -7.46 12.05 -4.87
CA GLY A 163 -6.37 11.30 -4.24
C GLY A 163 -6.47 9.81 -4.50
N SER A 164 -7.66 9.22 -4.29
CA SER A 164 -7.88 7.81 -4.53
C SER A 164 -7.86 7.44 -6.02
N ALA A 165 -8.37 8.29 -6.91
CA ALA A 165 -8.36 8.03 -8.34
C ALA A 165 -6.93 7.97 -8.89
N PHE A 166 -6.11 8.97 -8.59
CA PHE A 166 -4.73 9.03 -9.05
C PHE A 166 -3.84 7.99 -8.37
N GLY A 167 -4.08 7.66 -7.10
CA GLY A 167 -3.40 6.56 -6.42
C GLY A 167 -3.63 5.21 -7.10
N MET A 168 -4.88 4.90 -7.49
CA MET A 168 -5.20 3.67 -8.23
C MET A 168 -4.68 3.69 -9.68
N MET A 169 -4.57 4.87 -10.30
CA MET A 169 -3.95 5.00 -11.62
C MET A 169 -2.43 4.77 -11.59
N ALA A 170 -1.72 5.24 -10.55
CA ALA A 170 -0.28 5.01 -10.39
C ALA A 170 0.05 3.51 -10.37
N GLU A 171 -0.76 2.73 -9.66
CA GLU A 171 -0.68 1.27 -9.64
C GLU A 171 -0.78 0.65 -11.06
N ALA A 172 -1.56 1.24 -11.96
CA ALA A 172 -1.69 0.75 -13.33
C ALA A 172 -0.44 1.05 -14.18
N VAL A 173 0.19 2.21 -13.98
CA VAL A 173 1.35 2.68 -14.75
C VAL A 173 2.65 1.95 -14.35
N GLU A 174 2.85 1.67 -13.07
CA GLU A 174 4.20 1.32 -12.56
C GLU A 174 4.57 -0.15 -12.61
N VAL A 175 3.59 -1.04 -12.81
CA VAL A 175 3.86 -2.48 -12.97
C VAL A 175 4.81 -2.76 -14.15
N GLU A 176 4.97 -1.84 -15.10
CA GLU A 176 5.83 -2.04 -16.27
C GLU A 176 7.22 -1.37 -16.21
N VAL A 177 7.43 -0.30 -15.43
CA VAL A 177 8.64 0.55 -15.63
C VAL A 177 9.69 0.43 -14.51
N PHE A 178 9.30 0.33 -13.23
CA PHE A 178 10.26 0.50 -12.12
C PHE A 178 10.43 -0.73 -11.21
N ASN A 179 9.65 -1.80 -11.39
CA ASN A 179 9.64 -3.00 -10.51
C ASN A 179 9.52 -2.67 -9.01
N LEU A 180 8.98 -1.49 -8.70
CA LEU A 180 8.63 -1.02 -7.36
C LEU A 180 7.20 -1.51 -7.06
N ASP A 181 6.94 -1.80 -5.79
CA ASP A 181 5.70 -2.49 -5.40
C ASP A 181 4.56 -1.48 -5.13
N ASP A 182 3.33 -1.89 -5.46
CA ASP A 182 2.10 -1.09 -5.35
C ASP A 182 1.92 -0.43 -3.97
N ASN A 183 2.39 -1.11 -2.92
CA ASN A 183 2.31 -0.65 -1.54
C ASN A 183 3.08 0.64 -1.24
N PHE A 184 4.01 1.05 -2.10
CA PHE A 184 4.70 2.34 -1.97
C PHE A 184 3.96 3.47 -2.69
N PHE A 185 3.58 3.23 -3.95
CA PHE A 185 3.14 4.30 -4.82
C PHE A 185 1.71 4.74 -4.60
N ILE A 186 0.81 3.82 -4.24
CA ILE A 186 -0.57 4.18 -3.93
C ILE A 186 -0.63 5.26 -2.84
N PRO A 187 -0.03 5.09 -1.64
CA PRO A 187 -0.08 6.12 -0.61
C PRO A 187 0.77 7.36 -0.96
N PHE A 188 1.88 7.20 -1.71
CA PHE A 188 2.70 8.34 -2.13
C PHE A 188 1.97 9.26 -3.11
N VAL A 189 1.44 8.71 -4.21
CA VAL A 189 0.75 9.49 -5.26
C VAL A 189 -0.57 10.04 -4.74
N SER A 190 -1.34 9.25 -3.99
CA SER A 190 -2.59 9.75 -3.40
C SER A 190 -2.32 10.92 -2.44
N GLY A 191 -1.33 10.80 -1.55
CA GLY A 191 -0.94 11.88 -0.65
C GLY A 191 -0.47 13.14 -1.40
N LEU A 192 0.37 12.98 -2.42
CA LEU A 192 0.84 14.10 -3.24
C LEU A 192 -0.32 14.85 -3.91
N VAL A 193 -1.24 14.11 -4.55
CA VAL A 193 -2.40 14.70 -5.23
C VAL A 193 -3.33 15.38 -4.23
N MET A 194 -3.58 14.76 -3.08
CA MET A 194 -4.40 15.37 -2.03
C MET A 194 -3.78 16.66 -1.50
N SER A 195 -2.47 16.66 -1.24
CA SER A 195 -1.74 17.87 -0.80
C SER A 195 -1.77 18.98 -1.84
N LEU A 196 -1.63 18.66 -3.13
CA LEU A 196 -1.71 19.67 -4.18
C LEU A 196 -3.11 20.26 -4.29
N ILE A 197 -4.16 19.43 -4.23
CA ILE A 197 -5.55 19.91 -4.30
C ILE A 197 -5.92 20.71 -3.06
N SER A 198 -5.44 20.32 -1.86
CA SER A 198 -5.70 21.08 -0.63
C SER A 198 -5.05 22.46 -0.62
N LEU A 199 -4.07 22.74 -1.49
CA LEU A 199 -3.49 24.08 -1.67
C LEU A 199 -4.33 24.97 -2.60
N LEU A 200 -5.25 24.38 -3.38
CA LEU A 200 -6.05 25.08 -4.39
C LEU A 200 -7.45 25.47 -3.88
N ILE A 201 -7.85 24.99 -2.71
CA ILE A 201 -9.19 25.14 -2.12
C ILE A 201 -9.03 25.67 -0.70
#